data_AF-A0A1F0IF32-F1
#
_entry.id   AF-A0A1F0IF32-F1
#
_cell.length_a   1.000
_cell.length_b   1.000
_cell.length_c   1.000
_cell.angle_alpha   90.00
_cell.angle_beta   90.00
_cell.angle_gamma   90.00
#
_symmetry.space_group_name_H-M   'P 1'
#
loop_
_entity.id
_entity.type
_entity.pdbx_description
1 polymer ?
#
loop_
_entity_poly.entity_id
_entity_poly.type
_entity_poly.pdbx_seq_one_letter_code
_entity_poly.pdbx_strand_id
1 'polypeptide(L)'
;MKNFDIFISYRRQGGYDTAKHLNDLLVRDGYRVSFDIDTLRNGDFDVQLLNRIDQCEDFILIVDEKAFERTLDVNFNPQKDWLRNELAYALAKNKNIIPVFLSGVKGFPEGLPSDVSGVVKKNGPEYNRYYFNEFYDVLKERFIKSKPVRFSGKWILAACVLIVMAAILFFMLNSSREPKYNEETSKDASQIIDNNVDIIFYGKADEGLFYNNLYAKVDGYEYKIDIPSDMCMDIVAQEDFDGDGIKDALIENIQACGGNAIGSSFFFVKYTGTGFFTITNEFGNNVNETPKIERWNGKLSVLIIDCNEGYNTERNVELRERFVLQQGRAVRVESSKKNSITTIKEISVQDFHNGKENETISMTYDLDGNGIMDQIDCTYWDRWDALLFNITVNGKQTEYHTGYSRIGITENKTNGFHDLICGDNTIYRWSGEVYEEKEERKSH
;
A
#
# COMPACT_ATOMS: atom_id res chain seq x y z
N MET A 1 11.27 -40.83 15.43
CA MET A 1 10.21 -39.99 14.83
C MET A 1 10.89 -38.98 13.92
N LYS A 2 10.46 -38.82 12.66
CA LYS A 2 10.92 -37.69 11.82
C LYS A 2 10.43 -36.41 12.50
N ASN A 3 11.33 -35.49 12.87
CA ASN A 3 10.95 -34.22 13.52
C ASN A 3 10.69 -33.09 12.50
N PHE A 4 11.25 -33.21 11.30
CA PHE A 4 11.07 -32.27 10.20
C PHE A 4 10.54 -33.00 8.97
N ASP A 5 9.75 -32.29 8.18
CA ASP A 5 9.17 -32.74 6.92
C ASP A 5 10.00 -32.21 5.74
N ILE A 6 10.36 -30.93 5.81
CA ILE A 6 11.04 -30.20 4.73
C ILE A 6 12.31 -29.54 5.25
N PHE A 7 13.39 -29.64 4.49
CA PHE A 7 14.63 -28.88 4.72
C PHE A 7 14.81 -27.86 3.59
N ILE A 8 15.09 -26.60 3.91
CA ILE A 8 15.32 -25.54 2.91
C ILE A 8 16.80 -25.15 2.95
N SER A 9 17.49 -25.36 1.83
CA SER A 9 18.89 -24.94 1.62
C SER A 9 18.94 -23.74 0.68
N TYR A 10 19.73 -22.73 1.03
CA TYR A 10 19.82 -21.46 0.31
C TYR A 10 21.15 -20.74 0.57
N ARG A 11 21.50 -19.78 -0.29
CA ARG A 11 22.57 -18.80 -0.03
C ARG A 11 22.03 -17.62 0.75
N ARG A 12 22.72 -17.22 1.83
CA ARG A 12 22.34 -16.04 2.64
C ARG A 12 22.22 -14.78 1.78
N GLN A 13 23.23 -14.51 0.97
CA GLN A 13 23.17 -13.44 -0.01
C GLN A 13 22.35 -13.93 -1.20
N GLY A 14 21.28 -13.19 -1.54
CA GLY A 14 20.41 -13.44 -2.69
C GLY A 14 19.27 -14.44 -2.48
N GLY A 15 19.47 -15.49 -1.67
CA GLY A 15 18.47 -16.54 -1.46
C GLY A 15 17.65 -16.45 -0.16
N TYR A 16 18.06 -15.64 0.82
CA TYR A 16 17.46 -15.63 2.17
C TYR A 16 15.97 -15.26 2.16
N ASP A 17 15.59 -14.17 1.49
CA ASP A 17 14.21 -13.67 1.54
C ASP A 17 13.20 -14.66 0.96
N THR A 18 13.55 -15.31 -0.16
CA THR A 18 12.69 -16.34 -0.77
C THR A 18 12.64 -17.61 0.08
N ALA A 19 13.78 -18.02 0.64
CA ALA A 19 13.83 -19.19 1.51
C ALA A 19 12.99 -18.98 2.78
N LYS A 20 13.03 -17.77 3.35
CA LYS A 20 12.19 -17.37 4.50
C LYS A 20 10.71 -17.38 4.13
N HIS A 21 10.36 -16.83 2.97
CA HIS A 21 8.99 -16.87 2.46
C HIS A 21 8.42 -18.28 2.44
N LEU A 22 9.14 -19.20 1.78
CA LEU A 22 8.70 -20.57 1.64
C LEU A 22 8.61 -21.27 3.00
N ASN A 23 9.58 -21.04 3.90
CA ASN A 23 9.51 -21.57 5.25
C ASN A 23 8.21 -21.15 5.95
N ASP A 24 7.94 -19.85 5.97
CA ASP A 24 6.85 -19.32 6.77
C ASP A 24 5.49 -19.79 6.24
N LEU A 25 5.32 -19.86 4.90
CA LEU A 25 4.11 -20.42 4.29
C LEU A 25 3.95 -21.92 4.55
N LEU A 26 5.03 -22.69 4.39
CA LEU A 26 4.98 -24.14 4.62
C LEU A 26 4.70 -24.47 6.09
N VAL A 27 5.28 -23.71 7.03
CA VAL A 27 4.95 -23.83 8.45
C VAL A 27 3.48 -23.50 8.71
N ARG A 28 2.97 -22.41 8.14
CA ARG A 28 1.55 -22.04 8.23
C ARG A 28 0.63 -23.13 7.69
N ASP A 29 1.02 -23.76 6.60
CA ASP A 29 0.28 -24.86 5.98
C ASP A 29 0.40 -26.18 6.75
N GLY A 30 1.13 -26.20 7.89
CA GLY A 30 1.22 -27.29 8.84
C GLY A 30 2.40 -28.24 8.64
N TYR A 31 3.39 -27.85 7.84
CA TYR A 31 4.64 -28.60 7.65
C TYR A 31 5.65 -28.25 8.74
N ARG A 32 6.47 -29.22 9.15
CA ARG A 32 7.60 -28.97 10.05
C ARG A 32 8.83 -28.69 9.22
N VAL A 33 9.22 -27.42 9.11
CA VAL A 33 10.29 -26.98 8.21
C VAL A 33 11.57 -26.70 9.00
N SER A 34 12.71 -27.12 8.45
CA SER A 34 14.05 -26.75 8.93
C SER A 34 14.62 -25.65 8.02
N PHE A 35 14.75 -24.43 8.57
CA PHE A 35 15.12 -23.23 7.82
C PHE A 35 16.22 -22.38 8.51
N ASP A 36 16.15 -22.21 9.83
CA ASP A 36 17.08 -21.35 10.58
C ASP A 36 18.33 -22.11 11.05
N ILE A 37 19.49 -21.73 10.51
CA ILE A 37 20.81 -22.34 10.78
C ILE A 37 21.81 -21.27 11.29
N ASP A 38 21.37 -20.04 11.58
CA ASP A 38 22.30 -19.01 12.06
C ASP A 38 22.79 -19.29 13.49
N THR A 39 22.04 -20.05 14.28
CA THR A 39 22.45 -20.50 15.63
C THR A 39 23.36 -21.73 15.65
N LEU A 40 23.40 -22.54 14.58
CA LEU A 40 24.15 -23.81 14.51
C LEU A 40 25.51 -23.69 13.78
N ARG A 41 25.80 -22.55 13.16
CA ARG A 41 26.96 -22.35 12.27
C ARG A 41 28.24 -21.85 12.96
N ASN A 42 28.28 -21.82 14.29
CA ASN A 42 29.40 -21.31 15.10
C ASN A 42 30.55 -22.34 15.37
N GLY A 43 30.73 -23.35 14.53
CA GLY A 43 31.77 -24.39 14.72
C GLY A 43 32.09 -25.23 13.47
N ASP A 44 32.78 -26.36 13.65
CA ASP A 44 32.99 -27.39 12.61
C ASP A 44 31.65 -27.86 12.04
N PHE A 45 31.62 -28.23 10.75
CA PHE A 45 30.41 -28.63 10.03
C PHE A 45 29.59 -29.66 10.84
N ASP A 46 28.45 -29.20 11.35
CA ASP A 46 27.86 -29.79 12.55
C ASP A 46 27.07 -31.07 12.20
N VAL A 47 27.32 -32.16 12.93
CA VAL A 47 26.59 -33.45 12.81
C VAL A 47 25.07 -33.23 12.95
N GLN A 48 24.68 -32.20 13.69
CA GLN A 48 23.30 -31.78 13.89
C GLN A 48 22.61 -31.34 12.60
N LEU A 49 23.34 -30.71 11.67
CA LEU A 49 22.80 -30.25 10.40
C LEU A 49 22.45 -31.44 9.48
N LEU A 50 23.38 -32.40 9.37
CA LEU A 50 23.15 -33.63 8.61
C LEU A 50 21.99 -34.45 9.19
N ASN A 51 21.86 -34.47 10.52
CA ASN A 51 20.75 -35.15 11.20
C ASN A 51 19.38 -34.54 10.82
N ARG A 52 19.30 -33.22 10.62
CA ARG A 52 18.06 -32.57 10.16
C ARG A 52 17.71 -32.99 8.72
N ILE A 53 18.70 -33.07 7.84
CA ILE A 53 18.50 -33.59 6.47
C ILE A 53 18.07 -35.06 6.52
N ASP A 54 18.65 -35.86 7.42
CA ASP A 54 18.23 -37.26 7.60
C ASP A 54 16.77 -37.37 8.03
N GLN A 55 16.28 -36.44 8.85
CA GLN A 55 14.92 -36.41 9.36
C GLN A 55 13.88 -35.94 8.32
N CYS A 56 14.24 -35.05 7.40
CA CYS A 56 13.31 -34.55 6.37
C CYS A 56 13.11 -35.55 5.23
N GLU A 57 12.00 -35.41 4.53
CA GLU A 57 11.72 -36.17 3.30
C GLU A 57 12.00 -35.32 2.04
N ASP A 58 11.60 -34.06 2.11
CA ASP A 58 11.77 -33.08 1.05
C ASP A 58 12.95 -32.16 1.35
N PHE A 59 13.68 -31.80 0.29
CA PHE A 59 14.82 -30.89 0.33
C PHE A 59 14.60 -29.81 -0.73
N ILE A 60 14.23 -28.60 -0.32
CA ILE A 60 14.07 -27.46 -1.22
C ILE A 60 15.41 -26.76 -1.35
N LEU A 61 15.84 -26.53 -2.59
CA LEU A 61 17.08 -25.81 -2.89
C LEU A 61 16.74 -24.50 -3.60
N ILE A 62 17.02 -23.36 -2.98
CA ILE A 62 16.88 -22.05 -3.61
C ILE A 62 18.09 -21.76 -4.48
N VAL A 63 17.84 -21.43 -5.75
CA VAL A 63 18.88 -21.19 -6.75
C VAL A 63 18.70 -19.80 -7.36
N ASP A 64 19.51 -18.85 -6.91
CA ASP A 64 19.71 -17.55 -7.55
C ASP A 64 20.94 -17.59 -8.50
N GLU A 65 21.22 -16.49 -9.20
CA GLU A 65 22.32 -16.43 -10.18
C GLU A 65 23.69 -16.73 -9.55
N LYS A 66 23.84 -16.42 -8.26
CA LYS A 66 25.11 -16.56 -7.51
C LYS A 66 25.16 -17.80 -6.63
N ALA A 67 24.14 -18.66 -6.68
CA ALA A 67 23.98 -19.79 -5.76
C ALA A 67 25.21 -20.71 -5.73
N PHE A 68 25.85 -20.92 -6.89
CA PHE A 68 26.94 -21.87 -7.07
C PHE A 68 28.31 -21.23 -7.29
N GLU A 69 28.45 -19.90 -7.26
CA GLU A 69 29.75 -19.22 -7.46
C GLU A 69 30.82 -19.78 -6.51
N ARG A 70 30.49 -19.86 -5.21
CA ARG A 70 31.39 -20.44 -4.19
C ARG A 70 31.64 -21.93 -4.39
N THR A 71 30.66 -22.67 -4.90
CA THR A 71 30.77 -24.12 -5.13
C THR A 71 31.72 -24.44 -6.29
N LEU A 72 31.79 -23.54 -7.27
CA LEU A 72 32.63 -23.64 -8.46
C LEU A 72 34.02 -23.02 -8.26
N ASP A 73 34.23 -22.22 -7.21
CA ASP A 73 35.54 -21.65 -6.90
C ASP A 73 36.54 -22.74 -6.46
N VAL A 74 37.51 -23.01 -7.33
CA VAL A 74 38.59 -23.99 -7.10
C VAL A 74 39.50 -23.63 -5.92
N ASN A 75 39.54 -22.37 -5.51
CA ASN A 75 40.35 -21.89 -4.39
C ASN A 75 39.59 -21.92 -3.07
N PHE A 76 38.27 -22.12 -3.09
CA PHE A 76 37.45 -22.17 -1.89
C PHE A 76 37.49 -23.57 -1.28
N ASN A 77 37.64 -23.66 0.04
CA ASN A 77 37.63 -24.95 0.73
C ASN A 77 36.22 -25.58 0.67
N PRO A 78 36.03 -26.72 -0.02
CA PRO A 78 34.71 -27.35 -0.17
C PRO A 78 34.04 -27.70 1.16
N GLN A 79 34.81 -28.06 2.18
CA GLN A 79 34.28 -28.40 3.52
C GLN A 79 33.66 -27.18 4.22
N LYS A 80 34.01 -25.96 3.79
CA LYS A 80 33.41 -24.71 4.29
C LYS A 80 32.25 -24.23 3.45
N ASP A 81 31.90 -24.93 2.36
CA ASP A 81 30.74 -24.61 1.54
C ASP A 81 29.51 -25.40 2.01
N TRP A 82 28.74 -24.77 2.90
CA TRP A 82 27.56 -25.36 3.52
C TRP A 82 26.51 -25.80 2.50
N LEU A 83 26.22 -24.98 1.49
CA LEU A 83 25.24 -25.31 0.45
C LEU A 83 25.67 -26.56 -0.33
N ARG A 84 26.95 -26.63 -0.72
CA ARG A 84 27.52 -27.80 -1.41
C ARG A 84 27.41 -29.04 -0.54
N ASN A 85 27.79 -28.96 0.73
CA ASN A 85 27.79 -30.09 1.64
C ASN A 85 26.37 -30.58 1.97
N GLU A 86 25.43 -29.67 2.20
CA GLU A 86 24.00 -29.98 2.39
C GLU A 86 23.43 -30.70 1.15
N LEU A 87 23.71 -30.16 -0.04
CA LEU A 87 23.24 -30.73 -1.30
C LEU A 87 23.87 -32.10 -1.60
N ALA A 88 25.18 -32.24 -1.45
CA ALA A 88 25.90 -33.50 -1.64
C ALA A 88 25.35 -34.58 -0.71
N TYR A 89 25.08 -34.24 0.54
CA TYR A 89 24.50 -35.16 1.51
C TYR A 89 23.05 -35.55 1.15
N ALA A 90 22.21 -34.57 0.78
CA ALA A 90 20.84 -34.83 0.34
C ALA A 90 20.79 -35.74 -0.89
N LEU A 91 21.72 -35.55 -1.84
CA LEU A 91 21.88 -36.41 -3.02
C LEU A 91 22.30 -37.84 -2.61
N ALA A 92 23.30 -37.97 -1.74
CA ALA A 92 23.77 -39.27 -1.24
C ALA A 92 22.67 -40.03 -0.48
N LYS A 93 21.79 -39.32 0.23
CA LYS A 93 20.62 -39.89 0.93
C LYS A 93 19.39 -40.05 0.05
N ASN A 94 19.49 -39.77 -1.25
CA ASN A 94 18.41 -39.86 -2.23
C ASN A 94 17.13 -39.11 -1.79
N LYS A 95 17.29 -37.92 -1.20
CA LYS A 95 16.18 -37.07 -0.78
C LYS A 95 15.38 -36.56 -1.98
N ASN A 96 14.14 -36.14 -1.73
CA ASN A 96 13.33 -35.47 -2.73
C ASN A 96 13.80 -34.02 -2.89
N ILE A 97 14.82 -33.82 -3.73
CA ILE A 97 15.41 -32.51 -3.99
C ILE A 97 14.55 -31.75 -5.01
N ILE A 98 14.08 -30.57 -4.60
CA ILE A 98 13.21 -29.67 -5.36
C ILE A 98 13.95 -28.33 -5.56
N PRO A 99 14.57 -28.10 -6.73
CA PRO A 99 15.14 -26.80 -7.06
C PRO A 99 14.05 -25.73 -7.19
N VAL A 100 14.31 -24.52 -6.72
CA VAL A 100 13.47 -23.34 -6.95
C VAL A 100 14.38 -22.26 -7.54
N PHE A 101 14.26 -22.05 -8.85
CA PHE A 101 15.07 -21.09 -9.59
C PHE A 101 14.46 -19.70 -9.48
N LEU A 102 15.21 -18.72 -8.97
CA LEU A 102 14.77 -17.33 -8.88
C LEU A 102 14.85 -16.63 -10.24
N SER A 103 14.18 -15.48 -10.37
CA SER A 103 14.09 -14.70 -11.60
C SER A 103 15.47 -14.50 -12.26
N GLY A 104 15.57 -14.84 -13.54
CA GLY A 104 16.81 -14.73 -14.34
C GLY A 104 17.60 -16.04 -14.47
N VAL A 105 17.38 -17.01 -13.59
CA VAL A 105 18.10 -18.29 -13.60
C VAL A 105 17.39 -19.33 -14.45
N LYS A 106 18.05 -19.79 -15.52
CA LYS A 106 17.47 -20.77 -16.46
C LYS A 106 17.85 -22.22 -16.16
N GLY A 107 18.67 -22.46 -15.15
CA GLY A 107 19.12 -23.79 -14.77
C GLY A 107 20.38 -23.78 -13.91
N PHE A 108 20.93 -24.96 -13.69
CA PHE A 108 22.19 -25.13 -12.99
C PHE A 108 23.39 -24.77 -13.89
N PRO A 109 24.49 -24.23 -13.32
CA PRO A 109 25.69 -23.94 -14.09
C PRO A 109 26.40 -25.23 -14.54
N GLU A 110 27.23 -25.10 -15.58
CA GLU A 110 28.13 -26.17 -16.02
C GLU A 110 29.31 -26.34 -15.05
N GLY A 111 29.98 -27.49 -15.11
CA GLY A 111 31.19 -27.74 -14.32
C GLY A 111 30.94 -28.02 -12.83
N LEU A 112 29.70 -28.32 -12.42
CA LEU A 112 29.40 -28.69 -11.05
C LEU A 112 30.26 -29.89 -10.59
N PRO A 113 30.83 -29.84 -9.37
CA PRO A 113 31.60 -30.94 -8.81
C PRO A 113 30.83 -32.27 -8.76
N SER A 114 31.54 -33.40 -8.84
CA SER A 114 30.93 -34.73 -9.01
C SER A 114 29.99 -35.16 -7.88
N ASP A 115 30.17 -34.61 -6.68
CA ASP A 115 29.35 -34.84 -5.49
C ASP A 115 27.98 -34.13 -5.54
N VAL A 116 27.87 -33.05 -6.33
CA VAL A 116 26.63 -32.26 -6.48
C VAL A 116 26.05 -32.25 -7.89
N SER A 117 26.79 -32.68 -8.91
CA SER A 117 26.37 -32.66 -10.33
C SER A 117 25.07 -33.44 -10.60
N GLY A 118 24.72 -34.41 -9.75
CA GLY A 118 23.46 -35.13 -9.81
C GLY A 118 22.21 -34.25 -9.67
N VAL A 119 22.35 -33.03 -9.12
CA VAL A 119 21.25 -32.07 -8.96
C VAL A 119 20.65 -31.62 -10.29
N VAL A 120 21.45 -31.61 -11.38
CA VAL A 120 21.01 -31.19 -12.73
C VAL A 120 19.87 -32.06 -13.27
N LYS A 121 19.69 -33.27 -12.73
CA LYS A 121 18.60 -34.19 -13.09
C LYS A 121 17.31 -33.96 -12.29
N LYS A 122 17.30 -33.02 -11.35
CA LYS A 122 16.16 -32.72 -10.49
C LYS A 122 15.33 -31.60 -11.13
N ASN A 123 14.01 -31.76 -11.10
CA ASN A 123 13.06 -30.78 -11.61
C ASN A 123 12.42 -30.02 -10.47
N GLY A 124 12.03 -28.78 -10.73
CA GLY A 124 11.39 -27.92 -9.77
C GLY A 124 10.47 -26.89 -10.42
N PRO A 125 9.59 -26.25 -9.64
CA PRO A 125 8.70 -25.21 -10.13
C PRO A 125 9.48 -23.92 -10.44
N GLU A 126 9.06 -23.22 -11.47
CA GLU A 126 9.60 -21.90 -11.81
C GLU A 126 9.07 -20.85 -10.82
N TYR A 127 9.96 -20.17 -10.11
CA TYR A 127 9.56 -19.09 -9.22
C TYR A 127 9.08 -17.90 -10.04
N ASN A 128 7.87 -17.45 -9.78
CA ASN A 128 7.34 -16.23 -10.38
C ASN A 128 6.75 -15.34 -9.30
N ARG A 129 7.29 -14.13 -9.14
CA ARG A 129 6.80 -13.19 -8.13
C ARG A 129 5.39 -12.69 -8.41
N TYR A 130 5.05 -12.43 -9.67
CA TYR A 130 3.72 -11.94 -10.06
C TYR A 130 2.65 -13.04 -9.95
N TYR A 131 3.03 -14.30 -10.19
CA TYR A 131 2.16 -15.47 -10.10
C TYR A 131 2.55 -16.39 -8.94
N PHE A 132 2.93 -15.80 -7.82
CA PHE A 132 3.51 -16.54 -6.70
C PHE A 132 2.57 -17.61 -6.12
N ASN A 133 1.26 -17.32 -6.04
CA ASN A 133 0.28 -18.29 -5.53
C ASN A 133 0.25 -19.56 -6.39
N GLU A 134 0.27 -19.42 -7.72
CA GLU A 134 0.27 -20.57 -8.63
C GLU A 134 1.58 -21.37 -8.49
N PHE A 135 2.72 -20.69 -8.42
CA PHE A 135 4.00 -21.33 -8.13
C PHE A 135 3.95 -22.14 -6.82
N TYR A 136 3.39 -21.55 -5.76
CA TYR A 136 3.35 -22.16 -4.44
C TYR A 136 2.40 -23.35 -4.38
N ASP A 137 1.24 -23.28 -5.04
CA ASP A 137 0.32 -24.40 -5.15
C ASP A 137 0.94 -25.55 -5.95
N VAL A 138 1.62 -25.25 -7.07
CA VAL A 138 2.37 -26.25 -7.84
C VAL A 138 3.46 -26.91 -7.01
N LEU A 139 4.22 -26.12 -6.24
CA LEU A 139 5.26 -26.62 -5.33
C LEU A 139 4.67 -27.63 -4.32
N LYS A 140 3.55 -27.29 -3.68
CA LYS A 140 2.90 -28.15 -2.68
C LYS A 140 2.26 -29.39 -3.29
N GLU A 141 1.53 -29.25 -4.39
CA GLU A 141 0.72 -30.32 -4.94
C GLU A 141 1.52 -31.32 -5.77
N ARG A 142 2.56 -30.86 -6.47
CA ARG A 142 3.29 -31.69 -7.44
C ARG A 142 4.68 -32.11 -6.98
N PHE A 143 5.35 -31.30 -6.16
CA PHE A 143 6.77 -31.52 -5.84
C PHE A 143 6.99 -31.99 -4.41
N ILE A 144 6.32 -31.41 -3.41
CA ILE A 144 6.46 -31.79 -2.00
C ILE A 144 5.74 -33.12 -1.74
N LYS A 145 6.46 -34.09 -1.13
CA LYS A 145 5.90 -35.41 -0.79
C LYS A 145 5.36 -35.49 0.62
N SER A 146 5.93 -34.71 1.53
CA SER A 146 5.50 -34.66 2.92
C SER A 146 4.04 -34.24 3.04
N LYS A 147 3.39 -34.63 4.14
CA LYS A 147 2.02 -34.23 4.45
C LYS A 147 2.00 -33.34 5.69
N PRO A 148 1.20 -32.26 5.69
CA PRO A 148 1.11 -31.39 6.84
C PRO A 148 0.42 -32.10 8.01
N VAL A 149 0.77 -31.72 9.23
CA VAL A 149 0.18 -32.25 10.46
C VAL A 149 -1.24 -31.69 10.60
N ARG A 150 -2.25 -32.45 10.17
CA ARG A 150 -3.67 -32.07 10.36
C ARG A 150 -4.12 -32.33 11.79
N PHE A 151 -4.39 -31.26 12.56
CA PHE A 151 -5.20 -31.36 13.77
C PHE A 151 -6.64 -31.73 13.37
N SER A 152 -7.07 -32.96 13.66
CA SER A 152 -8.43 -33.39 13.35
C SER A 152 -9.41 -32.79 14.36
N GLY A 153 -10.19 -31.78 13.94
CA GLY A 153 -11.26 -31.14 14.72
C GLY A 153 -12.41 -32.07 15.17
N LYS A 154 -12.35 -33.37 14.87
CA LYS A 154 -13.32 -34.38 15.35
C LYS A 154 -13.33 -34.52 16.87
N TRP A 155 -12.17 -34.34 17.52
CA TRP A 155 -12.06 -34.42 18.98
C TRP A 155 -12.62 -33.18 19.68
N ILE A 156 -12.53 -32.01 19.02
CA ILE A 156 -13.09 -30.75 19.55
C ILE A 156 -14.61 -30.83 19.55
N LEU A 157 -15.23 -31.31 18.46
CA LEU A 157 -16.69 -31.47 18.40
C LEU A 157 -17.20 -32.48 19.44
N ALA A 158 -16.51 -33.60 19.62
CA ALA A 158 -16.87 -34.61 20.63
C ALA A 158 -16.72 -34.08 22.07
N ALA A 159 -15.66 -33.31 22.34
CA ALA A 159 -15.45 -32.67 23.64
C ALA A 159 -16.52 -31.59 23.92
N CYS A 160 -16.86 -30.76 22.92
CA CYS A 160 -17.93 -29.77 23.04
C CYS A 160 -19.29 -30.43 23.30
N VAL A 161 -19.60 -31.54 22.62
CA VAL A 161 -20.84 -32.30 22.87
C VAL A 161 -20.86 -32.88 24.28
N LEU A 162 -19.74 -33.42 24.77
CA LEU A 162 -19.64 -33.93 26.14
C LEU A 162 -19.79 -32.83 27.20
N ILE A 163 -19.22 -31.64 26.96
CA ILE A 163 -19.35 -30.48 27.84
C ILE A 163 -20.79 -29.97 27.87
N VAL A 164 -21.45 -29.88 26.71
CA VAL A 164 -22.87 -29.48 26.62
C VAL A 164 -23.77 -30.52 27.28
N MET A 165 -23.52 -31.81 27.08
CA MET A 165 -24.28 -32.89 27.74
C MET A 165 -24.10 -32.85 29.26
N ALA A 166 -22.89 -32.59 29.76
CA ALA A 166 -22.61 -32.41 31.17
C ALA A 166 -23.29 -31.15 31.74
N ALA A 167 -23.31 -30.05 31.00
CA ALA A 167 -24.00 -28.82 31.38
C ALA A 167 -25.52 -28.99 31.43
N ILE A 168 -26.11 -29.72 30.46
CA ILE A 168 -27.53 -30.07 30.47
C ILE A 168 -27.86 -30.97 31.66
N LEU A 169 -27.02 -31.97 31.94
CA LEU A 169 -27.19 -32.85 33.10
C LEU A 169 -27.09 -32.06 34.43
N PHE A 170 -26.15 -31.12 34.50
CA PHE A 170 -25.98 -30.23 35.65
C PHE A 170 -27.20 -29.30 35.85
N PHE A 171 -27.75 -28.74 34.76
CA PHE A 171 -28.91 -27.86 34.79
C PHE A 171 -30.20 -28.64 35.17
N MET A 172 -30.34 -29.87 34.68
CA MET A 172 -31.44 -30.78 35.05
C MET A 172 -31.39 -31.17 36.53
N LEU A 173 -30.20 -31.36 37.10
CA LEU A 173 -30.02 -31.74 38.50
C LEU A 173 -30.20 -30.57 39.49
N ASN A 174 -30.02 -29.32 39.03
CA ASN A 174 -30.08 -28.11 39.86
C ASN A 174 -31.32 -27.23 39.60
N SER A 175 -32.41 -27.81 39.08
CA SER A 175 -33.70 -27.13 38.94
C SER A 175 -34.39 -26.91 40.29
N SER A 176 -33.89 -25.97 41.10
CA SER A 176 -34.57 -25.29 42.23
C SER A 176 -33.61 -24.29 42.88
N ARG A 177 -33.16 -23.27 42.14
CA ARG A 177 -32.51 -22.05 42.67
C ARG A 177 -32.34 -21.07 41.51
N GLU A 178 -33.07 -19.96 41.54
CA GLU A 178 -32.79 -18.84 40.65
C GLU A 178 -31.45 -18.19 41.04
N PRO A 179 -30.52 -17.96 40.10
CA PRO A 179 -29.39 -17.08 40.34
C PRO A 179 -29.78 -15.64 40.00
N LYS A 180 -29.57 -14.74 40.96
CA LYS A 180 -29.57 -13.29 40.78
C LYS A 180 -28.47 -12.87 39.81
N TYR A 181 -28.80 -12.00 38.86
CA TYR A 181 -27.85 -11.30 38.01
C TYR A 181 -27.00 -10.34 38.86
N ASN A 182 -25.70 -10.60 38.93
CA ASN A 182 -24.70 -9.62 39.37
C ASN A 182 -23.77 -9.33 38.18
N GLU A 183 -23.66 -8.06 37.84
CA GLU A 183 -22.59 -7.48 37.02
C GLU A 183 -21.22 -7.82 37.63
N GLU A 184 -20.40 -8.56 36.89
CA GLU A 184 -18.94 -8.69 36.95
C GLU A 184 -18.53 -10.13 36.62
N THR A 185 -18.45 -10.45 35.34
CA THR A 185 -17.44 -11.35 34.70
C THR A 185 -17.91 -11.71 33.28
N SER A 186 -17.61 -10.84 32.31
CA SER A 186 -17.45 -11.24 30.91
C SER A 186 -16.03 -10.88 30.45
N LYS A 187 -15.06 -11.57 31.04
CA LYS A 187 -13.72 -11.74 30.49
C LYS A 187 -13.44 -13.24 30.51
N ASP A 188 -13.81 -13.89 29.41
CA ASP A 188 -13.21 -15.12 28.86
C ASP A 188 -14.25 -15.88 28.06
N ALA A 189 -14.42 -15.49 26.78
CA ALA A 189 -14.84 -16.39 25.70
C ALA A 189 -14.72 -15.67 24.34
N SER A 190 -13.56 -15.08 24.09
CA SER A 190 -13.11 -14.77 22.73
C SER A 190 -11.60 -14.87 22.76
N GLN A 191 -11.05 -16.08 22.63
CA GLN A 191 -9.73 -16.20 22.04
C GLN A 191 -9.89 -15.92 20.55
N ILE A 192 -10.11 -14.65 20.23
CA ILE A 192 -9.50 -14.04 19.06
C ILE A 192 -8.00 -14.24 19.33
N ILE A 193 -7.31 -14.93 18.43
CA ILE A 193 -5.85 -14.84 18.43
C ILE A 193 -5.60 -13.36 18.12
N ASP A 194 -5.40 -12.55 19.16
CA ASP A 194 -4.84 -11.21 19.00
C ASP A 194 -3.45 -11.44 18.41
N ASN A 195 -3.39 -11.45 17.07
CA ASN A 195 -2.18 -11.22 16.33
C ASN A 195 -1.82 -9.76 16.58
N ASN A 196 -1.36 -9.44 17.80
CA ASN A 196 -0.89 -8.12 18.17
C ASN A 196 0.50 -7.95 17.53
N VAL A 197 0.50 -7.88 16.20
CA VAL A 197 1.68 -7.68 15.37
C VAL A 197 2.07 -6.22 15.56
N ASP A 198 3.19 -5.99 16.25
CA ASP A 198 3.73 -4.64 16.41
C ASP A 198 4.47 -4.27 15.13
N ILE A 199 3.88 -3.38 14.34
CA ILE A 199 4.42 -2.95 13.07
C ILE A 199 4.59 -1.42 13.01
N ILE A 200 5.77 -1.01 12.54
CA ILE A 200 6.10 0.38 12.25
C ILE A 200 6.81 0.45 10.90
N PHE A 201 6.30 1.28 9.99
CA PHE A 201 6.92 1.61 8.71
C PHE A 201 7.82 2.83 8.85
N TYR A 202 8.92 2.84 8.12
CA TYR A 202 9.84 3.98 8.05
C TYR A 202 10.64 3.95 6.76
N GLY A 203 10.97 5.13 6.26
CA GLY A 203 11.84 5.29 5.10
C GLY A 203 13.30 5.52 5.50
N LYS A 204 14.21 5.24 4.56
CA LYS A 204 15.60 5.69 4.60
C LYS A 204 15.91 6.40 3.29
N ALA A 205 16.72 7.45 3.38
CA ALA A 205 17.27 8.15 2.23
C ALA A 205 18.77 7.82 2.14
N ASP A 206 19.23 7.31 1.00
CA ASP A 206 20.67 7.11 0.77
C ASP A 206 21.35 8.47 0.51
N GLU A 207 20.76 9.29 -0.36
CA GLU A 207 21.15 10.68 -0.66
C GLU A 207 19.89 11.50 -1.00
N GLY A 208 19.75 12.71 -0.43
CA GLY A 208 18.63 13.62 -0.73
C GLY A 208 17.64 13.86 0.42
N LEU A 209 16.56 14.58 0.13
CA LEU A 209 15.54 15.00 1.11
C LEU A 209 14.40 13.98 1.30
N PHE A 210 14.23 13.05 0.36
CA PHE A 210 13.11 12.11 0.31
C PHE A 210 13.59 10.68 0.54
N TYR A 211 12.71 9.82 1.03
CA TYR A 211 13.03 8.41 1.18
C TYR A 211 13.12 7.76 -0.20
N ASN A 212 14.15 6.93 -0.39
CA ASN A 212 14.35 6.11 -1.60
C ASN A 212 14.37 4.61 -1.27
N ASN A 213 14.23 4.27 0.01
CA ASN A 213 14.09 2.90 0.49
C ASN A 213 13.00 2.86 1.57
N LEU A 214 12.13 1.85 1.52
CA LEU A 214 11.06 1.65 2.50
C LEU A 214 11.33 0.40 3.35
N TYR A 215 11.07 0.51 4.65
CA TYR A 215 11.25 -0.57 5.62
C TYR A 215 10.04 -0.69 6.53
N ALA A 216 9.89 -1.87 7.11
CA ALA A 216 8.96 -2.11 8.20
C ALA A 216 9.65 -2.91 9.29
N LYS A 217 9.46 -2.51 10.54
CA LYS A 217 9.84 -3.29 11.71
C LYS A 217 8.60 -4.02 12.20
N VAL A 218 8.61 -5.34 12.12
CA VAL A 218 7.50 -6.22 12.52
C VAL A 218 7.98 -7.12 13.65
N ASP A 219 7.35 -7.01 14.83
CA ASP A 219 7.69 -7.76 16.04
C ASP A 219 9.19 -7.75 16.37
N GLY A 220 9.84 -6.61 16.13
CA GLY A 220 11.27 -6.40 16.37
C GLY A 220 12.19 -6.71 15.18
N TYR A 221 11.70 -7.36 14.12
CA TYR A 221 12.48 -7.71 12.93
C TYR A 221 12.32 -6.66 11.83
N GLU A 222 13.42 -6.19 11.25
CA GLU A 222 13.42 -5.23 10.15
C GLU A 222 13.32 -5.96 8.80
N TYR A 223 12.39 -5.51 7.96
CA TYR A 223 12.17 -5.98 6.60
C TYR A 223 12.33 -4.81 5.63
N LYS A 224 13.07 -5.02 4.54
CA LYS A 224 13.10 -4.09 3.42
C LYS A 224 11.89 -4.37 2.53
N ILE A 225 11.08 -3.34 2.28
CA ILE A 225 9.96 -3.39 1.34
C ILE A 225 10.53 -3.04 -0.02
N ASP A 226 10.33 -3.94 -0.99
CA ASP A 226 10.89 -3.79 -2.32
C ASP A 226 10.01 -2.88 -3.19
N ILE A 227 10.60 -1.78 -3.59
CA ILE A 227 10.01 -0.66 -4.33
C ILE A 227 11.01 -0.23 -5.43
N PRO A 228 10.55 0.42 -6.51
CA PRO A 228 11.45 0.95 -7.53
C PRO A 228 12.52 1.87 -6.93
N SER A 229 13.79 1.64 -7.31
CA SER A 229 14.95 2.32 -6.72
C SER A 229 15.06 3.81 -7.06
N ASP A 230 14.33 4.26 -8.07
CA ASP A 230 14.25 5.64 -8.56
C ASP A 230 13.07 6.42 -7.95
N MET A 231 12.30 5.80 -7.06
CA MET A 231 11.15 6.42 -6.42
C MET A 231 11.58 7.30 -5.24
N CYS A 232 11.08 8.54 -5.22
CA CYS A 232 11.15 9.42 -4.05
C CYS A 232 9.83 9.36 -3.31
N MET A 233 9.86 9.13 -2.00
CA MET A 233 8.65 8.93 -1.22
C MET A 233 8.68 9.62 0.14
N ASP A 234 7.48 9.75 0.70
CA ASP A 234 7.24 10.00 2.12
C ASP A 234 6.14 9.09 2.67
N ILE A 235 6.10 8.92 3.99
CA ILE A 235 5.05 8.17 4.68
C ILE A 235 4.01 9.16 5.20
N VAL A 236 2.84 9.18 4.56
CA VAL A 236 1.76 10.10 4.90
C VAL A 236 1.07 9.69 6.20
N ALA A 237 0.80 8.39 6.37
CA ALA A 237 0.12 7.87 7.55
C ALA A 237 0.36 6.38 7.77
N GLN A 238 0.14 5.92 9.01
CA GLN A 238 0.25 4.52 9.41
C GLN A 238 -0.94 4.11 10.28
N GLU A 239 -1.95 3.51 9.68
CA GLU A 239 -3.24 3.19 10.32
C GLU A 239 -3.76 1.84 9.81
N ASP A 240 -4.71 1.22 10.52
CA ASP A 240 -5.37 -0.02 10.08
C ASP A 240 -6.43 0.29 8.99
N PHE A 241 -5.97 0.44 7.75
CA PHE A 241 -6.79 0.95 6.65
C PHE A 241 -7.82 -0.07 6.17
N ASP A 242 -7.53 -1.36 6.28
CA ASP A 242 -8.47 -2.42 5.89
C ASP A 242 -9.21 -3.12 7.04
N GLY A 243 -8.91 -2.75 8.28
CA GLY A 243 -9.64 -3.16 9.48
C GLY A 243 -9.29 -4.57 9.95
N ASP A 244 -8.10 -5.06 9.63
CA ASP A 244 -7.64 -6.40 10.02
C ASP A 244 -6.90 -6.43 11.37
N GLY A 245 -6.74 -5.27 12.00
CA GLY A 245 -6.07 -5.08 13.29
C GLY A 245 -4.57 -4.83 13.18
N ILE A 246 -3.99 -4.83 11.98
CA ILE A 246 -2.58 -4.53 11.72
C ILE A 246 -2.49 -3.18 11.03
N LYS A 247 -1.51 -2.33 11.41
CA LYS A 247 -1.33 -1.07 10.70
C LYS A 247 -0.81 -1.31 9.28
N ASP A 248 -1.36 -0.57 8.34
CA ASP A 248 -0.86 -0.37 6.98
C ASP A 248 -0.20 1.01 6.88
N ALA A 249 0.59 1.23 5.83
CA ALA A 249 1.13 2.55 5.51
C ALA A 249 0.49 3.13 4.25
N LEU A 250 0.14 4.42 4.30
CA LEU A 250 -0.13 5.24 3.12
C LEU A 250 1.17 5.93 2.72
N ILE A 251 1.65 5.63 1.51
CA ILE A 251 2.90 6.16 0.97
C ILE A 251 2.58 7.17 -0.13
N GLU A 252 3.28 8.30 -0.10
CA GLU A 252 3.32 9.27 -1.17
C GLU A 252 4.50 8.97 -2.09
N ASN A 253 4.24 8.78 -3.38
CA ASN A 253 5.24 8.79 -4.45
C ASN A 253 5.38 10.23 -4.96
N ILE A 254 6.45 10.88 -4.54
CA ILE A 254 6.77 12.26 -4.87
C ILE A 254 7.41 12.29 -6.25
N GLN A 255 6.58 12.56 -7.25
CA GLN A 255 7.01 12.54 -8.64
C GLN A 255 8.11 13.57 -8.90
N ALA A 256 9.08 13.19 -9.74
CA ALA A 256 10.28 13.96 -10.01
C ALA A 256 11.07 14.41 -8.76
N CYS A 257 10.86 13.75 -7.60
CA CYS A 257 11.53 14.06 -6.35
C CYS A 257 11.38 15.53 -5.92
N GLY A 258 10.17 16.09 -6.04
CA GLY A 258 9.83 17.44 -5.57
C GLY A 258 10.00 18.55 -6.60
N GLY A 259 9.99 18.21 -7.90
CA GLY A 259 9.92 19.22 -8.96
C GLY A 259 8.51 19.82 -9.07
N ASN A 260 8.39 21.13 -9.23
CA ASN A 260 7.10 21.85 -9.31
C ASN A 260 6.21 21.51 -10.53
N ALA A 261 6.63 20.59 -11.40
CA ALA A 261 5.94 20.31 -12.65
C ALA A 261 4.92 19.17 -12.55
N ILE A 262 5.06 18.28 -11.55
CA ILE A 262 4.21 17.09 -11.43
C ILE A 262 3.93 16.81 -9.95
N GLY A 263 2.66 16.77 -9.59
CA GLY A 263 2.18 16.42 -8.26
C GLY A 263 2.35 14.93 -7.96
N SER A 264 2.11 14.56 -6.71
CA SER A 264 2.38 13.23 -6.20
C SER A 264 1.30 12.21 -6.59
N SER A 265 1.66 10.94 -6.43
CA SER A 265 0.69 9.84 -6.38
C SER A 265 0.79 9.06 -5.07
N PHE A 266 -0.18 8.20 -4.78
CA PHE A 266 -0.26 7.48 -3.51
C PHE A 266 -0.48 5.99 -3.72
N PHE A 267 0.01 5.20 -2.77
CA PHE A 267 -0.28 3.77 -2.70
C PHE A 267 -0.26 3.30 -1.25
N PHE A 268 -0.93 2.18 -0.98
CA PHE A 268 -0.85 1.53 0.32
C PHE A 268 0.23 0.46 0.34
N VAL A 269 0.83 0.28 1.50
CA VAL A 269 1.66 -0.88 1.83
C VAL A 269 1.03 -1.60 3.02
N LYS A 270 0.58 -2.81 2.76
CA LYS A 270 -0.05 -3.69 3.74
C LYS A 270 0.87 -4.83 4.13
N TYR A 271 0.99 -5.11 5.42
CA TYR A 271 1.58 -6.35 5.87
C TYR A 271 0.62 -7.53 5.67
N THR A 272 1.09 -8.58 5.00
CA THR A 272 0.29 -9.79 4.72
C THR A 272 0.72 -11.00 5.56
N GLY A 273 1.58 -10.76 6.55
CA GLY A 273 2.17 -11.80 7.37
C GLY A 273 3.58 -12.17 6.90
N THR A 274 4.38 -12.71 7.83
CA THR A 274 5.62 -13.43 7.56
C THR A 274 6.71 -12.64 6.81
N GLY A 275 6.71 -11.31 6.98
CA GLY A 275 7.65 -10.40 6.29
C GLY A 275 7.22 -9.98 4.88
N PHE A 276 6.01 -10.32 4.44
CA PHE A 276 5.50 -9.94 3.12
C PHE A 276 4.62 -8.71 3.18
N PHE A 277 4.79 -7.88 2.16
CA PHE A 277 4.06 -6.65 2.01
C PHE A 277 3.35 -6.67 0.66
N THR A 278 2.06 -6.35 0.67
CA THR A 278 1.32 -6.03 -0.54
C THR A 278 1.41 -4.54 -0.78
N ILE A 279 1.87 -4.18 -1.97
CA ILE A 279 1.86 -2.82 -2.47
C ILE A 279 0.68 -2.72 -3.43
N THR A 280 -0.19 -1.74 -3.22
CA THR A 280 -1.37 -1.58 -4.08
C THR A 280 -1.00 -0.97 -5.44
N ASN A 281 -1.96 -0.93 -6.35
CA ASN A 281 -1.92 0.03 -7.44
C ASN A 281 -1.80 1.47 -6.88
N GLU A 282 -1.12 2.33 -7.63
CA GLU A 282 -1.11 3.77 -7.34
C GLU A 282 -2.49 4.39 -7.61
N PHE A 283 -2.79 5.47 -6.91
CA PHE A 283 -4.01 6.27 -7.03
C PHE A 283 -3.73 7.73 -6.69
N GLY A 284 -4.62 8.64 -7.13
CA GLY A 284 -4.35 10.07 -7.09
C GLY A 284 -3.22 10.41 -8.04
N ASN A 285 -3.52 10.80 -9.27
CA ASN A 285 -2.47 11.16 -10.21
C ASN A 285 -2.26 12.68 -10.13
N ASN A 286 -1.02 13.13 -9.95
CA ASN A 286 -0.65 14.54 -10.02
C ASN A 286 -1.33 15.41 -8.94
N VAL A 287 -1.34 14.93 -7.70
CA VAL A 287 -1.99 15.58 -6.56
C VAL A 287 -1.01 16.52 -5.86
N ASN A 288 -1.42 17.79 -5.68
CA ASN A 288 -0.58 18.80 -5.02
C ASN A 288 -0.85 18.98 -3.52
N GLU A 289 -2.02 18.50 -3.05
CA GLU A 289 -2.41 18.59 -1.65
C GLU A 289 -2.25 17.25 -0.92
N THR A 290 -1.86 17.31 0.35
CA THR A 290 -1.86 16.12 1.20
C THR A 290 -3.28 15.56 1.32
N PRO A 291 -3.49 14.25 1.08
CA PRO A 291 -4.82 13.68 1.06
C PRO A 291 -5.43 13.65 2.46
N LYS A 292 -6.77 13.70 2.52
CA LYS A 292 -7.51 13.65 3.79
C LYS A 292 -7.79 12.21 4.17
N ILE A 293 -7.44 11.84 5.40
CA ILE A 293 -7.72 10.52 5.95
C ILE A 293 -8.92 10.65 6.88
N GLU A 294 -10.01 9.97 6.53
CA GLU A 294 -11.26 10.05 7.29
C GLU A 294 -12.04 8.73 7.27
N ARG A 295 -12.93 8.56 8.26
CA ARG A 295 -13.83 7.41 8.30
C ARG A 295 -15.00 7.62 7.34
N TRP A 296 -15.19 6.66 6.43
CA TRP A 296 -16.30 6.61 5.50
C TRP A 296 -16.99 5.25 5.61
N ASN A 297 -18.30 5.25 5.89
CA ASN A 297 -19.08 4.03 6.13
C ASN A 297 -18.43 3.06 7.13
N GLY A 298 -17.84 3.61 8.20
CA GLY A 298 -17.17 2.86 9.26
C GLY A 298 -15.73 2.41 8.96
N LYS A 299 -15.26 2.54 7.71
CA LYS A 299 -13.90 2.18 7.28
C LYS A 299 -13.00 3.41 7.17
N LEU A 300 -11.70 3.25 7.37
CA LEU A 300 -10.76 4.31 7.00
C LEU A 300 -10.72 4.46 5.48
N SER A 301 -10.61 5.70 5.02
CA SER A 301 -10.57 6.04 3.61
C SER A 301 -9.64 7.23 3.39
N VAL A 302 -9.12 7.31 2.17
CA VAL A 302 -8.26 8.40 1.69
C VAL A 302 -9.06 9.19 0.68
N LEU A 303 -9.36 10.44 0.99
CA LEU A 303 -10.03 11.39 0.11
C LEU A 303 -8.99 12.28 -0.55
N ILE A 304 -8.94 12.19 -1.88
CA ILE A 304 -8.15 13.06 -2.75
C ILE A 304 -9.09 14.12 -3.30
N ILE A 305 -8.67 15.37 -3.16
CA ILE A 305 -9.33 16.52 -3.74
C ILE A 305 -8.30 17.12 -4.70
N ASP A 306 -8.60 17.05 -5.98
CA ASP A 306 -7.76 17.57 -7.04
C ASP A 306 -8.52 18.66 -7.80
N CYS A 307 -7.79 19.65 -8.29
CA CYS A 307 -8.30 20.69 -9.18
C CYS A 307 -7.35 20.81 -10.37
N ASN A 308 -7.90 20.92 -11.58
CA ASN A 308 -7.09 21.19 -12.78
C ASN A 308 -6.64 22.65 -12.87
N GLU A 309 -6.61 23.36 -11.74
CA GLU A 309 -6.16 24.74 -11.64
C GLU A 309 -4.67 24.85 -11.95
N GLY A 310 -4.30 25.68 -12.93
CA GLY A 310 -2.91 25.87 -13.35
C GLY A 310 -2.32 24.77 -14.26
N TYR A 311 -3.10 23.74 -14.62
CA TYR A 311 -2.66 22.67 -15.54
C TYR A 311 -3.05 22.93 -17.00
N ASN A 312 -4.18 23.59 -17.23
CA ASN A 312 -4.66 23.93 -18.54
C ASN A 312 -5.61 25.15 -18.48
N THR A 313 -6.00 25.63 -19.66
CA THR A 313 -7.01 26.67 -19.81
C THR A 313 -8.44 26.13 -19.69
N GLU A 314 -8.64 24.84 -19.42
CA GLU A 314 -9.98 24.25 -19.33
C GLU A 314 -10.70 24.72 -18.07
N ARG A 315 -12.04 24.62 -18.06
CA ARG A 315 -12.84 24.99 -16.88
C ARG A 315 -12.34 24.15 -15.69
N ASN A 316 -12.07 24.82 -14.58
CA ASN A 316 -11.61 24.12 -13.40
C ASN A 316 -12.77 23.19 -12.91
N VAL A 317 -12.38 22.03 -12.42
CA VAL A 317 -13.23 20.96 -11.96
C VAL A 317 -12.55 20.42 -10.72
N GLU A 318 -13.19 20.62 -9.58
CA GLU A 318 -12.79 19.95 -8.36
C GLU A 318 -13.23 18.49 -8.46
N LEU A 319 -12.25 17.62 -8.69
CA LEU A 319 -12.43 16.18 -8.71
C LEU A 319 -12.17 15.67 -7.29
N ARG A 320 -13.21 15.08 -6.69
CA ARG A 320 -13.09 14.37 -5.43
C ARG A 320 -13.13 12.88 -5.69
N GLU A 321 -12.08 12.18 -5.28
CA GLU A 321 -12.01 10.73 -5.37
C GLU A 321 -11.68 10.14 -4.01
N ARG A 322 -12.44 9.12 -3.62
CA ARG A 322 -12.22 8.41 -2.35
C ARG A 322 -11.74 7.01 -2.61
N PHE A 323 -10.69 6.62 -1.90
CA PHE A 323 -10.08 5.31 -1.98
C PHE A 323 -10.13 4.61 -0.63
N VAL A 324 -10.32 3.30 -0.67
CA VAL A 324 -10.20 2.42 0.50
C VAL A 324 -9.25 1.28 0.16
N LEU A 325 -8.51 0.80 1.15
CA LEU A 325 -7.77 -0.45 1.02
C LEU A 325 -8.73 -1.61 1.14
N GLN A 326 -8.85 -2.41 0.08
CA GLN A 326 -9.71 -3.59 0.08
C GLN A 326 -9.08 -4.70 -0.75
N GLN A 327 -8.95 -5.88 -0.13
CA GLN A 327 -8.37 -7.07 -0.79
C GLN A 327 -6.97 -6.80 -1.39
N GLY A 328 -6.14 -6.02 -0.68
CA GLY A 328 -4.78 -5.70 -1.13
C GLY A 328 -4.73 -4.76 -2.34
N ARG A 329 -5.79 -3.99 -2.61
CA ARG A 329 -5.86 -2.98 -3.67
C ARG A 329 -6.41 -1.67 -3.15
N ALA A 330 -5.98 -0.57 -3.78
CA ALA A 330 -6.60 0.73 -3.59
C ALA A 330 -7.84 0.80 -4.48
N VAL A 331 -9.03 0.71 -3.87
CA VAL A 331 -10.30 0.70 -4.59
C VAL A 331 -10.96 2.07 -4.48
N ARG A 332 -11.23 2.70 -5.63
CA ARG A 332 -12.03 3.92 -5.68
C ARG A 332 -13.48 3.60 -5.38
N VAL A 333 -14.01 4.14 -4.28
CA VAL A 333 -15.39 3.91 -3.82
C VAL A 333 -16.32 5.09 -4.04
N GLU A 334 -15.76 6.27 -4.26
CA GLU A 334 -16.49 7.48 -4.58
C GLU A 334 -15.70 8.28 -5.62
N SER A 335 -16.42 8.86 -6.57
CA SER A 335 -15.87 9.84 -7.50
C SER A 335 -16.97 10.86 -7.77
N SER A 336 -16.71 12.12 -7.44
CA SER A 336 -17.62 13.21 -7.74
C SER A 336 -16.84 14.34 -8.38
N LYS A 337 -17.37 14.88 -9.47
CA LYS A 337 -16.92 16.15 -10.03
C LYS A 337 -17.83 17.22 -9.48
N LYS A 338 -17.28 18.13 -8.68
CA LYS A 338 -17.99 19.35 -8.33
C LYS A 338 -17.75 20.31 -9.48
N ASN A 339 -18.77 20.46 -10.32
CA ASN A 339 -18.76 21.47 -11.37
C ASN A 339 -18.70 22.85 -10.71
N SER A 340 -17.93 23.76 -11.32
CA SER A 340 -17.89 25.15 -10.91
C SER A 340 -19.29 25.76 -10.80
N ILE A 341 -19.44 26.72 -9.89
CA ILE A 341 -20.73 27.37 -9.61
C ILE A 341 -21.32 27.91 -10.92
N THR A 342 -22.60 27.64 -11.17
CA THR A 342 -23.31 28.15 -12.35
C THR A 342 -23.42 29.67 -12.33
N THR A 343 -23.12 30.28 -13.48
CA THR A 343 -23.08 31.72 -13.69
C THR A 343 -24.18 32.13 -14.65
N ILE A 344 -24.76 33.31 -14.41
CA ILE A 344 -25.67 33.98 -15.34
C ILE A 344 -24.88 34.49 -16.56
N LYS A 345 -23.67 35.00 -16.29
CA LYS A 345 -22.75 35.56 -17.26
C LYS A 345 -21.34 35.45 -16.71
N GLU A 346 -20.37 35.13 -17.57
CA GLU A 346 -18.97 34.98 -17.18
C GLU A 346 -18.01 35.36 -18.30
N ILE A 347 -16.77 35.63 -17.91
CA ILE A 347 -15.59 35.71 -18.77
C ILE A 347 -14.55 34.74 -18.19
N SER A 348 -13.88 33.99 -19.05
CA SER A 348 -12.82 33.03 -18.72
C SER A 348 -11.58 33.28 -19.55
N VAL A 349 -10.45 32.71 -19.15
CA VAL A 349 -9.20 32.77 -19.94
C VAL A 349 -9.37 32.21 -21.36
N GLN A 350 -10.30 31.29 -21.57
CA GLN A 350 -10.58 30.71 -22.90
C GLN A 350 -11.14 31.74 -23.89
N ASP A 351 -11.79 32.80 -23.39
CA ASP A 351 -12.33 33.87 -24.23
C ASP A 351 -11.21 34.72 -24.88
N PHE A 352 -9.96 34.57 -24.41
CA PHE A 352 -8.76 35.26 -24.91
C PHE A 352 -7.93 34.37 -25.84
N HIS A 353 -8.55 33.77 -26.87
CA HIS A 353 -7.86 32.93 -27.87
C HIS A 353 -6.63 33.62 -28.49
N ASN A 354 -5.41 33.09 -28.25
CA ASN A 354 -4.13 33.71 -28.64
C ASN A 354 -3.92 35.12 -28.04
N GLY A 355 -4.48 35.37 -26.85
CA GLY A 355 -4.57 36.68 -26.22
C GLY A 355 -3.22 37.38 -26.12
N LYS A 356 -3.21 38.67 -26.43
CA LYS A 356 -2.04 39.52 -26.23
C LYS A 356 -1.97 39.92 -24.76
N GLU A 357 -0.76 40.05 -24.22
CA GLU A 357 -0.55 40.60 -22.88
C GLU A 357 -1.35 41.91 -22.71
N ASN A 358 -2.09 42.04 -21.60
CA ASN A 358 -2.97 43.19 -21.28
C ASN A 358 -4.22 43.36 -22.17
N GLU A 359 -4.62 42.34 -22.92
CA GLU A 359 -5.94 42.34 -23.56
C GLU A 359 -7.06 42.35 -22.50
N THR A 360 -8.11 43.16 -22.72
CA THR A 360 -9.21 43.31 -21.76
C THR A 360 -10.55 43.06 -22.45
N ILE A 361 -11.37 42.20 -21.85
CA ILE A 361 -12.76 41.94 -22.24
C ILE A 361 -13.66 42.38 -21.09
N SER A 362 -14.75 43.07 -21.42
CA SER A 362 -15.70 43.60 -20.44
C SER A 362 -17.05 42.93 -20.54
N MET A 363 -17.69 42.69 -19.41
CA MET A 363 -19.10 42.31 -19.33
C MET A 363 -19.89 43.33 -18.53
N THR A 364 -21.12 43.59 -18.96
CA THR A 364 -22.06 44.44 -18.24
C THR A 364 -23.24 43.63 -17.69
N TYR A 365 -23.69 43.97 -16.48
CA TYR A 365 -24.85 43.37 -15.81
C TYR A 365 -25.38 44.31 -14.73
N ASP A 366 -26.69 44.32 -14.49
CA ASP A 366 -27.32 45.06 -13.39
C ASP A 366 -27.17 44.28 -12.08
N LEU A 367 -26.10 44.55 -11.31
CA LEU A 367 -25.71 43.70 -10.18
C LEU A 367 -26.66 43.87 -8.99
N ASP A 368 -27.25 45.06 -8.78
CA ASP A 368 -28.20 45.31 -7.68
C ASP A 368 -29.67 45.27 -8.10
N GLY A 369 -29.96 45.20 -9.40
CA GLY A 369 -31.34 45.20 -9.91
C GLY A 369 -31.95 46.60 -9.94
N ASN A 370 -31.16 47.66 -9.96
CA ASN A 370 -31.64 49.05 -9.95
C ASN A 370 -31.97 49.57 -11.37
N GLY A 371 -31.75 48.77 -12.42
CA GLY A 371 -31.97 49.09 -13.83
C GLY A 371 -30.80 49.81 -14.52
N ILE A 372 -29.71 50.07 -13.80
CA ILE A 372 -28.46 50.65 -14.31
C ILE A 372 -27.45 49.52 -14.43
N MET A 373 -26.79 49.44 -15.59
CA MET A 373 -25.80 48.38 -15.84
C MET A 373 -24.48 48.72 -15.15
N ASP A 374 -23.97 47.77 -14.38
CA ASP A 374 -22.60 47.77 -13.87
C ASP A 374 -21.65 47.09 -14.85
N GLN A 375 -20.35 47.28 -14.68
CA GLN A 375 -19.33 46.76 -15.59
C GLN A 375 -18.24 45.99 -14.83
N ILE A 376 -17.85 44.84 -15.38
CA ILE A 376 -16.72 44.04 -14.92
C ILE A 376 -15.73 43.94 -16.07
N ASP A 377 -14.54 44.50 -15.89
CA ASP A 377 -13.45 44.46 -16.83
C ASP A 377 -12.50 43.34 -16.44
N CYS A 378 -12.22 42.41 -17.35
CA CYS A 378 -11.29 41.30 -17.14
C CYS A 378 -10.08 41.47 -18.05
N THR A 379 -8.89 41.61 -17.47
CA THR A 379 -7.61 41.79 -18.18
C THR A 379 -6.79 40.51 -18.11
N TYR A 380 -6.34 40.01 -19.26
CA TYR A 380 -5.54 38.80 -19.35
C TYR A 380 -4.10 39.01 -18.86
N TRP A 381 -3.66 38.13 -17.97
CA TRP A 381 -2.35 38.10 -17.36
C TRP A 381 -1.57 36.86 -17.80
N ASP A 382 -0.75 37.04 -18.82
CA ASP A 382 -0.01 35.98 -19.53
C ASP A 382 0.93 35.16 -18.63
N ARG A 383 1.59 35.81 -17.65
CA ARG A 383 2.57 35.17 -16.77
C ARG A 383 2.00 34.01 -15.96
N TRP A 384 0.70 34.06 -15.64
CA TRP A 384 0.01 33.06 -14.81
C TRP A 384 -1.21 32.48 -15.50
N ASP A 385 -1.44 32.80 -16.77
CA ASP A 385 -2.62 32.38 -17.53
C ASP A 385 -3.93 32.63 -16.74
N ALA A 386 -4.09 33.88 -16.28
CA ALA A 386 -5.15 34.28 -15.34
C ALA A 386 -5.78 35.62 -15.74
N LEU A 387 -6.93 35.95 -15.15
CA LEU A 387 -7.62 37.22 -15.31
C LEU A 387 -7.47 38.08 -14.06
N LEU A 388 -6.96 39.29 -14.24
CA LEU A 388 -7.18 40.39 -13.29
C LEU A 388 -8.54 41.02 -13.59
N PHE A 389 -9.20 41.59 -12.60
CA PHE A 389 -10.52 42.19 -12.83
C PHE A 389 -10.75 43.47 -12.06
N ASN A 390 -11.53 44.36 -12.66
CA ASN A 390 -12.00 45.59 -12.05
C ASN A 390 -13.52 45.63 -12.13
N ILE A 391 -14.16 46.18 -11.10
CA ILE A 391 -15.61 46.30 -11.04
C ILE A 391 -15.98 47.76 -10.93
N THR A 392 -16.84 48.22 -11.83
CA THR A 392 -17.43 49.56 -11.80
C THR A 392 -18.90 49.45 -11.42
N VAL A 393 -19.22 49.88 -10.21
CA VAL A 393 -20.61 49.97 -9.70
C VAL A 393 -20.96 51.43 -9.52
N ASN A 394 -22.11 51.87 -10.06
CA ASN A 394 -22.57 53.25 -9.95
C ASN A 394 -21.50 54.32 -10.32
N GLY A 395 -20.65 54.01 -11.31
CA GLY A 395 -19.56 54.88 -11.77
C GLY A 395 -18.31 54.91 -10.89
N LYS A 396 -18.27 54.16 -9.78
CA LYS A 396 -17.07 53.97 -8.94
C LYS A 396 -16.39 52.66 -9.31
N GLN A 397 -15.16 52.76 -9.83
CA GLN A 397 -14.33 51.60 -10.13
C GLN A 397 -13.56 51.15 -8.89
N THR A 398 -13.46 49.83 -8.70
CA THR A 398 -12.63 49.17 -7.69
C THR A 398 -11.76 48.14 -8.40
N GLU A 399 -10.46 48.14 -8.08
CA GLU A 399 -9.46 47.25 -8.69
C GLU A 399 -9.21 46.02 -7.81
N TYR A 400 -9.06 44.86 -8.44
CA TYR A 400 -8.71 43.61 -7.78
C TYR A 400 -7.44 43.02 -8.40
N HIS A 401 -6.46 42.73 -7.54
CA HIS A 401 -5.12 42.33 -7.97
C HIS A 401 -4.85 40.82 -7.87
N THR A 402 -5.86 40.04 -7.49
CA THR A 402 -5.78 38.57 -7.46
C THR A 402 -6.22 38.02 -8.81
N GLY A 403 -5.38 37.19 -9.42
CA GLY A 403 -5.66 36.55 -10.72
C GLY A 403 -6.51 35.31 -10.59
N TYR A 404 -7.49 35.14 -11.46
CA TYR A 404 -8.38 33.96 -11.49
C TYR A 404 -8.59 33.44 -12.91
N SER A 405 -8.88 32.15 -13.07
CA SER A 405 -9.15 31.53 -14.39
C SER A 405 -10.47 32.00 -15.03
N ARG A 406 -11.40 32.51 -14.23
CA ARG A 406 -12.69 33.07 -14.68
C ARG A 406 -13.26 34.04 -13.66
N ILE A 407 -14.13 34.92 -14.13
CA ILE A 407 -14.96 35.82 -13.33
C ILE A 407 -16.40 35.68 -13.80
N GLY A 408 -17.32 35.38 -12.89
CA GLY A 408 -18.71 35.13 -13.22
C GLY A 408 -19.69 35.73 -12.23
N ILE A 409 -20.90 36.01 -12.70
CA ILE A 409 -22.02 36.55 -11.91
C ILE A 409 -22.95 35.40 -11.56
N THR A 410 -23.30 35.23 -10.28
CA THR A 410 -24.17 34.14 -9.82
C THR A 410 -25.62 34.58 -9.64
N GLU A 411 -26.56 33.64 -9.52
CA GLU A 411 -27.98 33.95 -9.17
C GLU A 411 -28.16 34.39 -7.71
N ASN A 412 -27.24 34.01 -6.83
CA ASN A 412 -27.31 34.37 -5.42
C ASN A 412 -27.04 35.86 -5.23
N LYS A 413 -27.64 36.45 -4.19
CA LYS A 413 -27.42 37.84 -3.83
C LYS A 413 -27.02 38.00 -2.36
N THR A 414 -26.06 38.89 -2.10
CA THR A 414 -25.70 39.36 -0.77
C THR A 414 -25.85 40.87 -0.73
N ASN A 415 -26.52 41.40 0.31
CA ASN A 415 -26.75 42.84 0.49
C ASN A 415 -27.39 43.53 -0.75
N GLY A 416 -28.25 42.79 -1.46
CA GLY A 416 -28.97 43.30 -2.65
C GLY A 416 -28.22 43.13 -3.98
N PHE A 417 -26.92 42.83 -3.95
CA PHE A 417 -26.09 42.65 -5.14
C PHE A 417 -25.89 41.17 -5.46
N HIS A 418 -25.79 40.82 -6.75
CA HIS A 418 -25.40 39.49 -7.21
C HIS A 418 -24.00 39.13 -6.71
N ASP A 419 -23.84 37.94 -6.12
CA ASP A 419 -22.54 37.42 -5.71
C ASP A 419 -21.70 37.11 -6.97
N LEU A 420 -20.40 37.34 -6.88
CA LEU A 420 -19.45 37.03 -7.94
C LEU A 420 -18.66 35.77 -7.60
N ILE A 421 -18.40 34.93 -8.60
CA ILE A 421 -17.53 33.77 -8.50
C ILE A 421 -16.24 34.07 -9.27
N CYS A 422 -15.13 33.99 -8.56
CA CYS A 422 -13.78 34.16 -9.08
C CYS A 422 -13.10 32.79 -9.05
N GLY A 423 -12.59 32.35 -10.19
CA GLY A 423 -12.22 30.95 -10.40
C GLY A 423 -13.44 30.05 -10.21
N ASP A 424 -13.28 29.00 -9.42
CA ASP A 424 -14.31 27.97 -9.28
C ASP A 424 -15.04 27.94 -7.96
N ASN A 425 -14.36 28.37 -6.90
CA ASN A 425 -14.80 28.21 -5.52
C ASN A 425 -14.75 29.52 -4.73
N THR A 426 -14.09 30.57 -5.22
CA THR A 426 -13.96 31.84 -4.49
C THR A 426 -15.15 32.74 -4.73
N ILE A 427 -15.94 32.99 -3.69
CA ILE A 427 -17.11 33.86 -3.77
C ILE A 427 -16.76 35.25 -3.21
N TYR A 428 -16.95 36.25 -4.06
CA TYR A 428 -16.91 37.66 -3.71
C TYR A 428 -18.33 38.15 -3.43
N ARG A 429 -18.52 38.77 -2.26
CA ARG A 429 -19.81 39.27 -1.81
C ARG A 429 -19.76 40.77 -1.58
N TRP A 430 -20.86 41.46 -1.86
CA TRP A 430 -20.95 42.89 -1.64
C TRP A 430 -20.95 43.21 -0.13
N SER A 431 -19.97 43.99 0.34
CA SER A 431 -19.87 44.43 1.74
C SER A 431 -20.77 45.61 2.08
N GLY A 432 -21.30 46.30 1.05
CA GLY A 432 -22.00 47.57 1.16
C GLY A 432 -21.33 48.68 0.36
N GLU A 433 -20.02 48.56 0.12
CA GLU A 433 -19.23 49.54 -0.64
C GLU A 433 -18.39 48.92 -1.77
N VAL A 434 -17.90 47.69 -1.58
CA VAL A 434 -17.04 46.95 -2.51
C VAL A 434 -17.36 45.45 -2.44
N TYR A 435 -16.85 44.66 -3.38
CA TYR A 435 -16.89 43.21 -3.26
C TYR A 435 -15.70 42.75 -2.41
N GLU A 436 -15.96 41.85 -1.46
CA GLU A 436 -14.93 41.27 -0.59
C GLU A 436 -14.95 39.76 -0.74
N GLU A 437 -13.76 39.17 -0.78
CA GLU A 437 -13.59 37.73 -0.72
C GLU A 437 -14.04 37.22 0.66
N LYS A 438 -14.88 36.20 0.67
CA LYS A 438 -15.26 35.54 1.93
C LYS A 438 -14.72 34.12 1.91
N GLU A 439 -13.68 33.84 2.70
CA GLU A 439 -13.28 32.47 2.98
C GLU A 439 -14.48 31.71 3.55
N GLU A 440 -14.89 30.61 2.89
CA GLU A 440 -15.70 29.61 3.57
C GLU A 440 -14.89 29.16 4.77
N ARG A 441 -15.36 29.44 5.99
CA ARG A 441 -14.78 28.87 7.21
C ARG A 441 -14.68 27.36 7.00
N LYS A 442 -13.47 26.86 6.75
CA LYS A 442 -13.15 25.43 6.84
C LYS A 442 -13.49 25.06 8.29
N SER A 443 -14.66 24.46 8.50
CA SER A 443 -15.01 23.87 9.79
C SER A 443 -13.92 22.85 10.09
N HIS A 444 -13.09 23.17 11.08
CA HIS A 444 -12.06 22.28 11.60
C HIS A 444 -12.71 21.07 12.27
#